data_AF-A0A925PJ14-F1
#
_entry.id   AF-A0A925PJ14-F1
#
_cell.length_a   1.000
_cell.length_b   1.000
_cell.length_c   1.000
_cell.angle_alpha   90.00
_cell.angle_beta   90.00
_cell.angle_gamma   90.00
#
_symmetry.space_group_name_H-M   'P 1'
#
loop_
_entity.id
_entity.type
_entity.pdbx_description
1 polymer ?
#
loop_
_entity_poly.entity_id
_entity_poly.type
_entity_poly.pdbx_seq_one_letter_code
_entity_poly.pdbx_strand_id
1 'polypeptide(L)'
;MNSDKTASANFTLAPKSKLGLGAATGFDTLQTAYSSAVSTIFALEGLFSGEWLLDKGTNITLKGGYLADYGATRNSFTILNGKLTINSGSLRVDGVKVRPNN
;
A
#
# COMPACT_ATOMS: atom_id res chain seq x y z
N MET A 1 4.48 -47.44 14.55
CA MET A 1 4.80 -46.35 13.58
C MET A 1 4.67 -45.04 14.35
N ASN A 2 5.65 -44.74 15.22
CA ASN A 2 5.59 -43.63 16.18
C ASN A 2 6.90 -42.84 16.08
N SER A 3 7.05 -42.05 15.02
CA SER A 3 8.10 -41.04 14.97
C SER A 3 7.47 -39.69 15.22
N ASP A 4 8.14 -38.86 16.00
CA ASP A 4 7.73 -37.48 16.22
C ASP A 4 7.62 -36.75 14.90
N LYS A 5 6.53 -36.00 14.73
CA LYS A 5 6.30 -35.14 13.56
C LYS A 5 6.23 -33.71 14.03
N THR A 6 7.13 -32.89 13.52
CA THR A 6 7.09 -31.44 13.73
C THR A 6 6.32 -30.82 12.57
N ALA A 7 5.29 -30.05 12.88
CA ALA A 7 4.60 -29.20 11.91
C ALA A 7 4.96 -27.74 12.21
N SER A 8 5.54 -27.06 11.24
CA SER A 8 5.83 -25.63 11.31
C SER A 8 4.85 -24.86 10.42
N ALA A 9 4.22 -23.83 10.98
CA ALA A 9 3.43 -22.87 10.21
C ALA A 9 4.12 -21.50 10.26
N ASN A 10 4.27 -20.86 9.11
CA ASN A 10 4.86 -19.54 8.99
C ASN A 10 3.76 -18.51 8.69
N PHE A 11 3.71 -17.44 9.47
CA PHE A 11 2.83 -16.30 9.24
C PHE A 11 3.66 -15.12 8.75
N THR A 12 3.55 -14.79 7.48
CA THR A 12 4.18 -13.60 6.90
C THR A 12 3.17 -12.48 6.81
N LEU A 13 3.44 -11.34 7.44
CA LEU A 13 2.60 -10.17 7.29
C LEU A 13 2.68 -9.65 5.86
N ALA A 14 1.53 -9.41 5.24
CA ALA A 14 1.49 -8.78 3.93
C ALA A 14 1.99 -7.34 4.04
N PRO A 15 2.84 -6.88 3.10
CA PRO A 15 3.29 -5.49 3.10
C PRO A 15 2.11 -4.55 2.90
N LYS A 16 2.15 -3.35 3.49
CA LYS A 16 1.03 -2.41 3.41
C LYS A 16 0.78 -1.85 2.02
N SER A 17 1.83 -1.74 1.21
CA SER A 17 1.73 -1.34 -0.20
C SER A 17 2.71 -2.08 -1.09
N LYS A 18 2.43 -2.15 -2.40
CA LYS A 18 3.25 -2.76 -3.44
C LYS A 18 3.29 -1.90 -4.70
N LEU A 19 4.32 -2.09 -5.53
CA LEU A 19 4.42 -1.42 -6.85
C LEU A 19 3.96 -2.31 -8.02
N GLY A 20 3.43 -3.48 -7.70
CA GLY A 20 2.83 -4.44 -8.63
C GLY A 20 2.16 -5.57 -7.85
N LEU A 21 1.06 -6.12 -8.36
CA LEU A 21 0.31 -7.16 -7.66
C LEU A 21 1.14 -8.44 -7.42
N GLY A 22 2.05 -8.76 -8.35
CA GLY A 22 3.03 -9.85 -8.22
C GLY A 22 4.42 -9.42 -7.71
N ALA A 23 4.60 -8.17 -7.27
CA ALA A 23 5.91 -7.70 -6.83
C ALA A 23 6.30 -8.37 -5.50
N ALA A 24 7.55 -8.85 -5.43
CA ALA A 24 8.16 -9.36 -4.21
C ALA A 24 8.46 -8.21 -3.22
N THR A 25 8.81 -7.03 -3.74
CA THR A 25 9.07 -5.85 -2.93
C THR A 25 7.76 -5.20 -2.50
N GLY A 26 7.55 -5.16 -1.19
CA GLY A 26 6.49 -4.42 -0.54
C GLY A 26 7.05 -3.31 0.35
N PHE A 27 6.17 -2.38 0.71
CA PHE A 27 6.51 -1.17 1.45
C PHE A 27 5.53 -0.96 2.59
N ASP A 28 6.04 -0.65 3.78
CA ASP A 28 5.23 -0.42 4.97
C ASP A 28 4.68 1.01 5.06
N THR A 29 5.25 1.96 4.31
CA THR A 29 4.77 3.34 4.27
C THR A 29 4.54 3.79 2.84
N LEU A 30 3.56 4.68 2.64
CA LEU A 30 3.30 5.24 1.31
C LEU A 30 4.45 6.12 0.82
N GLN A 31 5.20 6.76 1.72
CA GLN A 31 6.34 7.59 1.32
C GLN A 31 7.46 6.73 0.72
N THR A 32 7.80 5.58 1.33
CA THR A 32 8.84 4.69 0.78
C THR A 32 8.39 4.02 -0.52
N ALA A 33 7.10 3.67 -0.61
CA ALA A 33 6.49 3.20 -1.86
C ALA A 33 6.60 4.28 -2.96
N TYR A 34 6.24 5.54 -2.65
CA TYR A 34 6.30 6.66 -3.58
C TYR A 34 7.72 6.94 -4.09
N SER A 35 8.72 6.93 -3.19
CA SER A 35 10.12 7.08 -3.56
C SER A 35 10.55 6.04 -4.61
N SER A 36 10.03 4.83 -4.52
CA SER A 36 10.34 3.72 -5.43
C SER A 36 9.37 3.59 -6.61
N ALA A 37 8.24 4.29 -6.58
CA ALA A 37 7.19 4.16 -7.58
C ALA A 37 7.58 4.79 -8.92
N VAL A 38 7.25 4.08 -10.00
CA VAL A 38 7.34 4.58 -11.38
C VAL A 38 5.95 4.95 -11.93
N SER A 39 4.92 4.19 -11.56
CA SER A 39 3.56 4.40 -12.10
C SER A 39 2.46 4.19 -11.06
N THR A 40 2.28 2.96 -10.57
CA THR A 40 1.15 2.59 -9.71
C THR A 40 1.62 2.08 -8.37
N ILE A 41 0.97 2.54 -7.31
CA ILE A 41 1.09 2.05 -5.95
C ILE A 41 -0.22 1.36 -5.61
N PHE A 42 -0.14 0.09 -5.22
CA PHE A 42 -1.26 -0.69 -4.70
C PHE A 42 -1.16 -0.67 -3.18
N ALA A 43 -2.24 -0.28 -2.50
CA ALA A 43 -2.27 -0.19 -1.04
C ALA A 43 -3.36 -1.09 -0.48
N LEU A 44 -3.05 -1.75 0.65
CA LEU A 44 -4.02 -2.50 1.41
C LEU A 44 -5.16 -1.61 1.91
N GLU A 45 -6.31 -2.22 2.13
CA GLU A 45 -7.37 -1.61 2.91
C GLU A 45 -6.88 -1.22 4.32
N GLY A 46 -7.54 -0.23 4.92
CA GLY A 46 -7.24 0.23 6.27
C GLY A 46 -6.61 1.61 6.31
N LEU A 47 -5.89 1.91 7.39
CA LEU A 47 -5.45 3.26 7.73
C LEU A 47 -3.95 3.46 7.49
N PHE A 48 -3.62 4.47 6.70
CA PHE A 48 -2.29 5.05 6.62
C PHE A 48 -2.35 6.41 7.32
N SER A 49 -1.58 6.56 8.39
CA SER A 49 -1.46 7.84 9.09
C SER A 49 -0.09 8.44 8.80
N GLY A 50 -0.06 9.73 8.49
CA GLY A 50 1.21 10.43 8.27
C GLY A 50 1.08 11.67 7.39
N GLU A 51 2.24 12.19 7.03
CA GLU A 51 2.39 13.25 6.05
C GLU A 51 3.13 12.70 4.83
N TRP A 52 2.65 13.05 3.64
CA TRP A 52 3.20 12.56 2.38
C TRP A 52 3.51 13.74 1.48
N LEU A 53 4.72 13.74 0.94
CA LEU A 53 5.21 14.74 0.00
C LEU A 53 5.44 14.07 -1.35
N LEU A 54 4.72 14.55 -2.36
CA LEU A 54 4.84 14.13 -3.75
C LEU A 54 5.59 15.21 -4.53
N ASP A 55 6.89 15.03 -4.69
CA ASP A 55 7.83 16.00 -5.26
C ASP A 55 8.68 15.48 -6.43
N LYS A 56 8.51 14.22 -6.84
CA LYS A 56 9.28 13.59 -7.92
C LYS A 56 8.96 14.11 -9.32
N GLY A 57 7.91 14.91 -9.51
CA GLY A 57 7.48 15.36 -10.84
C GLY A 57 6.88 14.27 -11.73
N THR A 58 6.60 13.09 -11.17
CA THR A 58 6.04 11.95 -11.89
C THR A 58 4.53 11.82 -11.67
N ASN A 59 3.83 11.24 -12.64
CA ASN A 59 2.41 10.92 -12.53
C ASN A 59 2.23 9.55 -11.86
N ILE A 60 1.72 9.55 -10.63
CA ILE A 60 1.50 8.33 -9.85
C ILE A 60 0.01 8.02 -9.73
N THR A 61 -0.34 6.74 -9.81
CA THR A 61 -1.68 6.24 -9.47
C THR A 61 -1.63 5.49 -8.14
N LEU A 62 -2.41 5.92 -7.15
CA LEU A 62 -2.61 5.19 -5.90
C LEU A 62 -3.93 4.42 -5.97
N LYS A 63 -3.84 3.09 -5.94
CA LYS A 63 -4.97 2.18 -5.91
C LYS A 63 -5.10 1.56 -4.52
N GLY A 64 -6.13 1.95 -3.77
CA GLY A 64 -6.38 1.46 -2.41
C GLY A 64 -7.41 0.33 -2.30
N GLY A 65 -7.58 -0.23 -1.12
CA GLY A 65 -8.65 -1.20 -0.84
C GLY A 65 -8.33 -2.65 -1.19
N TYR A 66 -7.06 -3.00 -1.34
CA TYR A 66 -6.65 -4.38 -1.58
C TYR A 66 -6.67 -5.21 -0.29
N LEU A 67 -7.04 -6.48 -0.42
CA LEU A 67 -6.88 -7.49 0.61
C LEU A 67 -5.40 -7.88 0.76
N ALA A 68 -5.05 -8.55 1.86
CA ALA A 68 -3.66 -8.96 2.17
C ALA A 68 -3.01 -9.84 1.08
N ASP A 69 -3.82 -10.52 0.26
CA ASP A 69 -3.39 -11.31 -0.88
C ASP A 69 -3.09 -10.49 -2.15
N TYR A 70 -3.43 -9.19 -2.15
CA TYR A 70 -3.39 -8.31 -3.33
C TYR A 70 -4.14 -8.90 -4.54
N GLY A 71 -5.22 -9.65 -4.28
CA GLY A 71 -6.07 -10.20 -5.32
C GLY A 71 -6.80 -9.13 -6.15
N ALA A 72 -7.51 -9.58 -7.19
CA ALA A 72 -8.31 -8.69 -8.04
C ALA A 72 -9.51 -8.08 -7.29
N THR A 73 -9.96 -8.72 -6.21
CA THR A 73 -11.09 -8.29 -5.40
C THR A 73 -10.66 -7.17 -4.44
N ARG A 74 -11.36 -6.04 -4.53
CA ARG A 74 -11.23 -4.91 -3.59
C ARG A 74 -12.53 -4.81 -2.82
N ASN A 75 -12.50 -5.02 -1.51
CA ASN A 75 -13.69 -5.05 -0.66
C ASN A 75 -13.93 -3.71 0.07
N SER A 76 -12.94 -2.81 0.07
CA SER A 76 -12.93 -1.64 0.96
C SER A 76 -12.11 -0.48 0.37
N PHE A 77 -11.84 0.54 1.20
CA PHE A 77 -11.04 1.72 0.85
C PHE A 77 -9.75 1.75 1.66
N THR A 78 -8.70 2.33 1.07
CA THR A 78 -7.54 2.80 1.84
C THR A 78 -7.83 4.20 2.36
N ILE A 79 -7.65 4.42 3.66
CA ILE A 79 -7.85 5.71 4.32
C ILE A 79 -6.49 6.36 4.54
N LEU A 80 -6.28 7.53 3.92
CA LEU A 80 -5.16 8.42 4.19
C LEU A 80 -5.58 9.41 5.27
N ASN A 81 -4.96 9.31 6.43
CA ASN A 81 -5.23 10.15 7.58
C ASN A 81 -4.04 11.08 7.85
N GLY A 82 -4.19 12.33 7.48
CA GLY A 82 -3.15 13.34 7.60
C GLY A 82 -3.04 14.22 6.37
N LYS A 83 -1.83 14.67 6.06
CA LYS A 83 -1.58 15.68 5.04
C LYS A 83 -0.90 15.08 3.82
N LEU A 84 -1.54 15.23 2.66
CA LEU A 84 -0.99 14.87 1.36
C LEU A 84 -0.64 16.16 0.61
N THR A 85 0.64 16.38 0.32
CA THR A 85 1.13 17.56 -0.40
C THR A 85 1.67 17.15 -1.75
N ILE A 86 1.11 17.69 -2.84
CA ILE A 86 1.60 17.50 -4.20
C ILE A 86 2.38 18.76 -4.57
N ASN A 87 3.70 18.67 -4.55
CA ASN A 87 4.60 19.76 -4.93
C ASN A 87 4.93 19.71 -6.42
N SER A 88 5.11 18.50 -6.98
CA SER A 88 5.40 18.33 -8.42
C SER A 88 4.86 16.99 -8.94
N GLY A 89 4.32 17.02 -10.17
CA GLY A 89 3.69 15.87 -10.82
C GLY A 89 2.19 15.81 -10.57
N SER A 90 1.62 14.61 -10.59
CA SER A 90 0.19 14.42 -10.33
C SER A 90 -0.08 13.10 -9.60
N LEU A 91 -1.19 13.08 -8.85
CA LEU A 91 -1.69 11.88 -8.18
C LEU A 91 -3.09 11.56 -8.71
N ARG A 92 -3.25 10.37 -9.28
CA ARG A 92 -4.56 9.78 -9.54
C ARG A 92 -4.90 8.81 -8.40
N VAL A 93 -6.09 8.92 -7.84
CA VAL A 93 -6.55 8.03 -6.77
C VAL A 93 -7.72 7.18 -7.22
N ASP A 94 -7.74 5.93 -6.76
CA ASP A 94 -8.81 4.96 -7.01
C ASP A 94 -8.96 4.06 -5.78
N GLY A 95 -10.15 3.98 -5.18
CA GLY A 95 -10.36 3.22 -3.94
C GLY A 95 -9.66 3.81 -2.70
N VAL A 96 -9.47 5.13 -2.67
CA VAL A 96 -8.79 5.86 -1.58
C VAL A 96 -9.72 6.92 -1.01
N LYS A 97 -9.73 7.08 0.32
CA LYS A 97 -10.39 8.16 1.05
C LYS A 97 -9.33 8.99 1.78
N VAL A 98 -9.40 10.31 1.69
CA VAL A 98 -8.50 11.22 2.42
C VAL A 98 -9.29 11.89 3.52
N ARG A 99 -8.72 11.95 4.72
CA ARG A 99 -9.26 12.74 5.83
C ARG A 99 -8.14 13.54 6.51
N PRO A 100 -8.40 14.77 6.96
CA PRO A 100 -7.45 15.55 7.74
C PRO A 100 -7.20 14.89 9.11
N ASN A 101 -5.99 15.05 9.65
CA ASN A 101 -5.72 14.74 11.06
C ASN A 101 -6.48 15.78 11.91
N ASN A 102 -7.37 15.30 12.78
CA ASN A 102 -7.94 16.09 13.88
C ASN A 102 -7.01 16.04 15.09
#